data_AF-A0A831YJJ4-F1
#
_entry.id   AF-A0A831YJJ4-F1
#
_cell.length_a   1.000
_cell.length_b   1.000
_cell.length_c   1.000
_cell.angle_alpha   90.00
_cell.angle_beta   90.00
_cell.angle_gamma   90.00
#
_symmetry.space_group_name_H-M   'P 1'
#
loop_
_entity.id
_entity.type
_entity.pdbx_description
1 polymer ?
#
loop_
_entity_poly.entity_id
_entity_poly.type
_entity_poly.pdbx_seq_one_letter_code
_entity_poly.pdbx_strand_id
1 'polypeptide(L)'
;MTLLICPLSQVETARTLHRPSHLLSLLSPTSPPDTWPRADDGVGLQLAFHDIAEPREGLTPPDAALVARLLDFAAGWDAARPMLVHCWAGVSRSTAAAFIIACQRAPERSERDIAQALRHAAPYATPNPLMVSLADAALGRAGRMSAAVTEIGRGADAFEGTLFELPLR
;
A
#
# COMPACT_ATOMS: atom_id res chain seq x y z
N MET A 1 -2.73 7.11 14.73
CA MET A 1 -1.99 7.16 13.45
C MET A 1 -2.61 6.11 12.55
N THR A 2 -3.20 6.53 11.43
CA THR A 2 -4.07 5.67 10.63
C THR A 2 -3.69 5.76 9.16
N LEU A 3 -3.57 4.61 8.52
CA LEU A 3 -3.51 4.51 7.06
C LEU A 3 -4.94 4.35 6.54
N LEU A 4 -5.29 5.11 5.52
CA LEU A 4 -6.52 4.94 4.76
C LEU A 4 -6.18 4.22 3.46
N ILE A 5 -6.89 3.16 3.15
CA ILE A 5 -6.66 2.38 1.94
C ILE A 5 -7.95 2.33 1.14
N CYS A 6 -7.89 2.58 -0.17
CA CYS A 6 -9.06 2.52 -1.03
C CYS A 6 -8.73 2.14 -2.49
N PRO A 7 -9.74 1.77 -3.30
CA PRO A 7 -9.63 1.80 -4.76
C PRO A 7 -9.60 3.24 -5.29
N LEU A 8 -9.13 3.39 -6.53
CA LEU A 8 -9.06 4.68 -7.23
C LEU A 8 -10.42 5.40 -7.25
N SER A 9 -11.50 4.64 -7.43
CA SER A 9 -12.90 5.11 -7.46
C SER A 9 -13.34 5.85 -6.19
N GLN A 10 -12.65 5.64 -5.07
CA GLN A 10 -13.02 6.17 -3.75
C GLN A 10 -12.02 7.19 -3.20
N VAL A 11 -11.03 7.62 -3.98
CA VAL A 11 -10.02 8.59 -3.54
C VAL A 11 -10.66 9.91 -3.12
N GLU A 12 -11.54 10.50 -3.92
CA GLU A 12 -12.16 11.79 -3.60
C GLU A 12 -13.10 11.73 -2.39
N THR A 13 -13.81 10.60 -2.24
CA THR A 13 -14.62 10.33 -1.03
C THR A 13 -13.72 10.29 0.21
N ALA A 14 -12.62 9.55 0.17
CA ALA A 14 -11.68 9.45 1.28
C ALA A 14 -11.06 10.80 1.64
N ARG A 15 -10.72 11.61 0.63
CA ARG A 15 -10.16 12.96 0.83
C ARG A 15 -11.14 13.90 1.51
N THR A 16 -12.39 13.89 1.06
CA THR A 16 -13.46 14.74 1.60
C THR A 16 -13.73 14.39 3.07
N LEU A 17 -13.80 13.10 3.39
CA LEU A 17 -14.12 12.62 4.73
C LEU A 17 -12.98 12.79 5.73
N HIS A 18 -11.73 12.50 5.33
CA HIS A 18 -10.63 12.35 6.28
C HIS A 18 -9.51 13.40 6.14
N ARG A 19 -9.49 14.18 5.06
CA ARG A 19 -8.50 15.25 4.81
C ARG A 19 -7.05 14.79 5.06
N PRO A 20 -6.59 13.72 4.39
CA PRO A 20 -5.26 13.15 4.62
C PRO A 20 -4.15 14.17 4.37
N SER A 21 -3.04 14.05 5.08
CA SER A 21 -1.84 14.89 4.86
C SER A 21 -0.97 14.38 3.72
N HIS A 22 -1.04 13.07 3.44
CA HIS A 22 -0.21 12.38 2.47
C HIS A 22 -1.07 11.57 1.53
N LEU A 23 -0.69 11.52 0.25
CA LEU A 23 -1.33 10.72 -0.79
C LEU A 23 -0.29 9.85 -1.50
N LEU A 24 -0.43 8.54 -1.39
CA LEU A 24 0.34 7.56 -2.14
C LEU A 24 -0.53 6.93 -3.23
N SER A 25 -0.14 7.12 -4.49
CA SER A 25 -0.82 6.59 -5.66
C SER A 25 0.02 5.52 -6.35
N LEU A 26 -0.51 4.30 -6.47
CA LEU A 26 0.16 3.19 -7.15
C LEU A 26 -0.69 2.70 -8.35
N LEU A 27 -0.34 3.10 -9.57
CA LEU A 27 -1.11 2.75 -10.78
C LEU A 27 -0.23 2.13 -11.88
N SER A 28 -0.87 1.61 -12.93
CA SER A 28 -0.15 1.06 -14.09
C SER A 28 0.62 2.18 -14.81
N PRO A 29 1.81 1.93 -15.39
CA PRO A 29 2.51 2.89 -16.26
C PRO A 29 1.67 3.32 -17.47
N THR A 30 0.73 2.47 -17.88
CA THR A 30 -0.21 2.73 -18.98
C THR A 30 -1.47 3.48 -18.56
N SER A 31 -1.63 3.81 -17.27
CA SER A 31 -2.80 4.56 -16.81
C SER A 31 -2.76 5.99 -17.37
N PRO A 32 -3.85 6.50 -17.96
CA PRO A 32 -3.90 7.84 -18.51
C PRO A 32 -3.52 8.92 -17.47
N PRO A 33 -2.81 10.00 -17.84
CA PRO A 33 -2.33 11.00 -16.88
C PRO A 33 -3.43 11.64 -16.00
N ASP A 34 -4.64 11.77 -16.52
CA ASP A 34 -5.83 12.28 -15.85
C ASP A 34 -6.42 11.32 -14.80
N THR A 35 -6.04 10.03 -14.84
CA THR A 35 -6.46 9.06 -13.82
C THR A 35 -5.66 9.16 -12.53
N TRP A 36 -4.56 9.90 -12.50
CA TRP A 36 -3.68 9.98 -11.34
C TRP A 36 -4.13 11.10 -10.40
N PRO A 37 -4.66 10.77 -9.20
CA PRO A 37 -5.02 11.79 -8.24
C PRO A 37 -3.76 12.54 -7.77
N ARG A 38 -3.92 13.85 -7.58
CA ARG A 38 -2.88 14.73 -7.07
C ARG A 38 -3.23 15.14 -5.64
N ALA A 39 -2.21 15.33 -4.81
CA ALA A 39 -2.43 15.94 -3.50
C ALA A 39 -2.82 17.41 -3.70
N ASP A 40 -3.87 17.88 -3.03
CA ASP A 40 -4.24 19.31 -3.07
C ASP A 40 -3.27 20.12 -2.20
N ASP A 41 -3.37 19.93 -0.87
CA ASP A 41 -2.63 20.68 0.16
C ASP A 41 -1.65 19.78 0.94
N GLY A 42 -1.29 18.64 0.37
CA GLY A 42 -0.55 17.56 1.03
C GLY A 42 0.68 17.10 0.24
N VAL A 43 1.42 16.16 0.82
CA VAL A 43 2.59 15.55 0.17
C VAL A 43 2.12 14.35 -0.66
N GLY A 44 2.43 14.35 -1.95
CA GLY A 44 2.04 13.29 -2.88
C GLY A 44 3.22 12.46 -3.37
N LEU A 45 3.05 11.14 -3.44
CA LEU A 45 3.96 10.24 -4.14
C LEU A 45 3.19 9.39 -5.15
N GLN A 46 3.70 9.35 -6.38
CA GLN A 46 3.18 8.53 -7.48
C GLN A 46 4.21 7.47 -7.87
N LEU A 47 3.79 6.21 -7.87
CA LEU A 47 4.59 5.04 -8.23
C LEU A 47 3.91 4.28 -9.37
N ALA A 48 4.57 4.21 -10.53
CA ALA A 48 4.03 3.61 -11.75
C ALA A 48 4.70 2.26 -12.06
N PHE A 49 3.92 1.18 -11.95
CA PHE A 49 4.37 -0.20 -12.21
C PHE A 49 3.17 -1.15 -12.35
N HIS A 50 3.38 -2.28 -13.02
CA HIS A 50 2.35 -3.30 -13.21
C HIS A 50 2.18 -4.14 -11.94
N ASP A 51 0.94 -4.56 -11.66
CA ASP A 51 0.60 -5.37 -10.51
C ASP A 51 0.95 -6.84 -10.75
N ILE A 52 2.24 -7.16 -10.71
CA ILE A 52 2.75 -8.52 -10.97
C ILE A 52 3.52 -9.04 -9.76
N ALA A 53 3.34 -10.32 -9.48
CA ALA A 53 4.01 -11.04 -8.38
C ALA A 53 5.44 -11.45 -8.73
N GLU A 54 5.77 -11.50 -10.03
CA GLU A 54 7.07 -11.91 -10.57
C GLU A 54 7.34 -11.12 -11.85
N PRO A 55 8.60 -10.78 -12.18
CA PRO A 55 8.95 -10.09 -13.43
C PRO A 55 8.46 -10.87 -14.66
N ARG A 56 7.91 -10.15 -15.64
CA ARG A 56 7.42 -10.70 -16.90
C ARG A 56 7.84 -9.81 -18.05
N GLU A 57 8.16 -10.41 -19.19
CA GLU A 57 8.53 -9.66 -20.39
C GLU A 57 7.45 -8.66 -20.79
N GLY A 58 7.87 -7.44 -21.16
CA GLY A 58 6.95 -6.35 -21.54
C GLY A 58 6.22 -5.66 -20.38
N LEU A 59 6.36 -6.14 -19.14
CA LEU A 59 5.74 -5.54 -17.95
C LEU A 59 6.80 -4.97 -17.01
N THR A 60 6.63 -3.72 -16.59
CA THR A 60 7.42 -3.08 -15.53
C THR A 60 7.04 -3.63 -14.14
N PRO A 61 7.89 -4.41 -13.45
CA PRO A 61 7.64 -4.85 -12.07
C PRO A 61 7.95 -3.72 -11.07
N PRO A 62 7.50 -3.83 -9.80
CA PRO A 62 8.12 -3.06 -8.73
C PRO A 62 9.58 -3.50 -8.55
N ASP A 63 10.45 -2.55 -8.17
CA ASP A 63 11.87 -2.79 -7.93
C ASP A 63 12.33 -2.18 -6.59
N ALA A 64 13.59 -2.42 -6.24
CA ALA A 64 14.17 -1.94 -4.99
C ALA A 64 14.19 -0.40 -4.88
N ALA A 65 14.39 0.31 -6.00
CA ALA A 65 14.41 1.77 -6.01
C ALA A 65 13.01 2.36 -5.75
N LEU A 66 11.97 1.73 -6.30
CA LEU A 66 10.58 2.06 -6.05
C LEU A 66 10.21 1.85 -4.58
N VAL A 67 10.63 0.72 -4.00
CA VAL A 67 10.40 0.44 -2.57
C VAL A 67 11.17 1.40 -1.67
N ALA A 68 12.41 1.78 -2.02
CA ALA A 68 13.14 2.80 -1.27
C ALA A 68 12.39 4.13 -1.24
N ARG A 69 11.87 4.60 -2.39
CA ARG A 69 11.03 5.82 -2.46
C ARG A 69 9.76 5.73 -1.60
N LEU A 70 9.12 4.55 -1.57
CA LEU A 70 7.97 4.29 -0.70
C LEU A 70 8.34 4.44 0.78
N LEU A 71 9.45 3.83 1.20
CA LEU A 71 9.94 3.89 2.57
C LEU A 71 10.37 5.31 2.98
N ASP A 72 11.03 6.05 2.10
CA ASP A 72 11.43 7.44 2.34
C ASP A 72 10.20 8.34 2.52
N PHE A 73 9.19 8.19 1.65
CA PHE A 73 7.94 8.93 1.75
C PHE A 73 7.20 8.63 3.07
N ALA A 74 7.17 7.37 3.47
CA ALA A 74 6.58 6.97 4.74
C ALA A 74 7.37 7.43 5.97
N ALA A 75 8.70 7.54 5.86
CA ALA A 75 9.54 8.09 6.93
C ALA A 75 9.20 9.57 7.22
N GLY A 76 8.90 10.35 6.17
CA GLY A 76 8.53 11.77 6.27
C GLY A 76 7.13 12.05 6.83
N TRP A 77 6.29 11.03 7.02
CA TRP A 77 4.92 11.22 7.51
C TRP A 77 4.88 11.33 9.04
N ASP A 78 4.54 12.53 9.55
CA ASP A 78 4.41 12.81 10.99
C ASP A 78 3.20 12.15 11.67
N ALA A 79 2.27 11.62 10.88
CA ALA A 79 1.02 11.01 11.29
C ALA A 79 0.10 11.88 12.18
N ALA A 80 0.20 13.20 12.04
CA ALA A 80 -0.76 14.16 12.62
C ALA A 80 -2.14 14.08 11.95
N ARG A 81 -2.16 13.77 10.64
CA ARG A 81 -3.36 13.41 9.86
C ARG A 81 -3.12 12.11 9.10
N PRO A 82 -4.17 11.37 8.72
CA PRO A 82 -4.02 10.11 8.00
C PRO A 82 -3.19 10.23 6.71
N MET A 83 -2.55 9.14 6.30
CA MET A 83 -2.01 8.96 4.96
C MET A 83 -3.01 8.13 4.15
N LEU A 84 -3.37 8.60 2.96
CA LEU A 84 -4.20 7.89 2.01
C LEU A 84 -3.33 7.12 1.02
N VAL A 85 -3.59 5.82 0.88
CA VAL A 85 -2.88 4.91 0.00
C VAL A 85 -3.89 4.26 -0.95
N HIS A 86 -3.71 4.42 -2.26
CA HIS A 86 -4.63 3.83 -3.23
C HIS A 86 -3.90 3.16 -4.39
N CYS A 87 -4.62 2.25 -5.02
CA CYS A 87 -4.30 1.72 -6.34
C CYS A 87 -5.60 1.56 -7.11
N TRP A 88 -5.55 0.99 -8.31
CA TRP A 88 -6.74 0.82 -9.14
C TRP A 88 -7.91 0.15 -8.39
N ALA A 89 -7.72 -1.09 -7.93
CA ALA A 89 -8.77 -1.88 -7.29
C ALA A 89 -8.76 -1.83 -5.76
N GLY A 90 -7.76 -1.24 -5.11
CA GLY A 90 -7.66 -1.26 -3.65
C GLY A 90 -7.37 -2.65 -3.04
N VAL A 91 -6.87 -3.61 -3.84
CA VAL A 91 -6.74 -5.03 -3.43
C VAL A 91 -5.28 -5.46 -3.22
N SER A 92 -4.36 -5.12 -4.12
CA SER A 92 -2.99 -5.68 -4.16
C SER A 92 -1.89 -4.67 -3.89
N ARG A 93 -1.63 -3.72 -4.81
CA ARG A 93 -0.58 -2.69 -4.63
C ARG A 93 -0.75 -1.82 -3.38
N SER A 94 -1.97 -1.30 -3.15
CA SER A 94 -2.24 -0.41 -2.02
C SER A 94 -2.19 -1.13 -0.68
N THR A 95 -2.68 -2.37 -0.62
CA THR A 95 -2.65 -3.19 0.59
C THR A 95 -1.22 -3.66 0.92
N ALA A 96 -0.40 -3.97 -0.10
CA ALA A 96 1.04 -4.20 0.08
C ALA A 96 1.76 -2.94 0.57
N ALA A 97 1.52 -1.78 -0.05
CA ALA A 97 2.11 -0.54 0.41
C ALA A 97 1.70 -0.22 1.85
N ALA A 98 0.42 -0.38 2.21
CA ALA A 98 -0.05 -0.17 3.57
C ALA A 98 0.61 -1.12 4.58
N PHE A 99 0.75 -2.40 4.23
CA PHE A 99 1.46 -3.39 5.04
C PHE A 99 2.93 -3.01 5.27
N ILE A 100 3.63 -2.60 4.20
CA ILE A 100 5.04 -2.17 4.24
C ILE A 100 5.20 -0.95 5.14
N ILE A 101 4.35 0.06 4.95
CA ILE A 101 4.37 1.30 5.76
C ILE A 101 4.10 0.97 7.22
N ALA A 102 3.11 0.11 7.51
CA ALA A 102 2.82 -0.28 8.87
C ALA A 102 4.00 -1.01 9.53
N CYS A 103 4.67 -1.92 8.82
CA CYS A 103 5.88 -2.60 9.32
C CYS A 103 7.05 -1.63 9.58
N GLN A 104 7.16 -0.55 8.79
CA GLN A 104 8.17 0.48 9.01
C GLN A 104 7.83 1.40 10.19
N ARG A 105 6.56 1.77 10.35
CA ARG A 105 6.10 2.81 11.29
C ARG A 105 5.68 2.28 12.66
N ALA A 106 5.42 0.98 12.78
CA ALA A 106 5.13 0.29 14.05
C ALA A 106 6.12 -0.87 14.27
N PRO A 107 7.43 -0.57 14.46
CA PRO A 107 8.48 -1.59 14.55
C PRO A 107 8.29 -2.58 15.72
N GLU A 108 7.51 -2.20 16.73
CA GLU A 108 7.15 -3.02 17.89
C GLU A 108 6.07 -4.08 17.60
N ARG A 109 5.31 -3.92 16.52
CA ARG A 109 4.28 -4.89 16.10
C ARG A 109 4.90 -5.96 15.23
N SER A 110 4.48 -7.21 15.42
CA SER A 110 4.93 -8.28 14.55
C SER A 110 4.35 -8.12 13.15
N GLU A 111 5.10 -8.54 12.13
CA GLU A 111 4.65 -8.52 10.74
C GLU A 111 3.36 -9.36 10.58
N ARG A 112 3.25 -10.45 11.34
CA ARG A 112 2.05 -11.31 11.38
C ARG A 112 0.82 -10.56 11.88
N ASP A 113 0.92 -9.83 12.99
CA ASP A 113 -0.21 -9.10 13.56
C ASP A 113 -0.70 -7.98 12.63
N ILE A 114 0.24 -7.32 11.94
CA ILE A 114 -0.11 -6.30 10.94
C ILE A 114 -0.83 -6.95 9.75
N ALA A 115 -0.34 -8.09 9.25
CA ALA A 115 -0.98 -8.80 8.14
C ALA A 115 -2.40 -9.27 8.51
N GLN A 116 -2.58 -9.79 9.73
CA GLN A 116 -3.89 -10.22 10.22
C GLN A 116 -4.85 -9.03 10.41
N ALA A 117 -4.36 -7.90 10.95
CA ALA A 117 -5.15 -6.68 11.06
C ALA A 117 -5.59 -6.15 9.68
N LEU A 118 -4.69 -6.21 8.68
CA LEU A 118 -5.01 -5.88 7.30
C LEU A 118 -6.09 -6.79 6.71
N ARG A 119 -5.97 -8.12 6.89
CA ARG A 119 -6.98 -9.09 6.45
C ARG A 119 -8.33 -8.86 7.13
N HIS A 120 -8.32 -8.54 8.42
CA HIS A 120 -9.55 -8.28 9.18
C HIS A 120 -10.26 -7.02 8.68
N ALA A 121 -9.52 -5.94 8.44
CA ALA A 121 -10.06 -4.69 7.92
C ALA A 121 -10.53 -4.81 6.45
N ALA A 122 -9.86 -5.65 5.66
CA ALA A 122 -10.14 -5.86 4.25
C ALA A 122 -10.07 -7.35 3.88
N PRO A 123 -11.19 -8.09 3.96
CA PRO A 123 -11.23 -9.53 3.64
C PRO A 123 -10.75 -9.89 2.23
N TYR A 124 -10.78 -8.95 1.29
CA TYR A 124 -10.29 -9.10 -0.09
C TYR A 124 -8.80 -8.80 -0.27
N ALA A 125 -8.12 -8.19 0.72
CA ALA A 125 -6.73 -7.76 0.58
C ALA A 125 -5.83 -8.90 0.10
N THR A 126 -5.11 -8.71 -1.00
CA THR A 126 -4.18 -9.71 -1.52
C THR A 126 -2.88 -9.00 -1.84
N PRO A 127 -2.06 -8.68 -0.82
CA PRO A 127 -0.88 -7.85 -1.00
C PRO A 127 0.06 -8.38 -2.09
N ASN A 128 0.54 -7.51 -2.97
CA ASN A 128 1.53 -7.85 -3.97
C ASN A 128 2.80 -8.46 -3.32
N PRO A 129 3.11 -9.74 -3.57
CA PRO A 129 4.19 -10.44 -2.86
C PRO A 129 5.59 -9.94 -3.26
N LEU A 130 5.76 -9.40 -4.46
CA LEU A 130 7.05 -8.85 -4.92
C LEU A 130 7.38 -7.54 -4.22
N MET A 131 6.40 -6.64 -4.06
CA MET A 131 6.59 -5.43 -3.25
C MET A 131 6.98 -5.80 -1.81
N VAL A 132 6.30 -6.79 -1.23
CA VAL A 132 6.53 -7.23 0.14
C VAL A 132 7.92 -7.83 0.30
N SER A 133 8.39 -8.69 -0.61
CA SER A 133 9.71 -9.29 -0.53
C SER A 133 10.85 -8.26 -0.68
N LEU A 134 10.67 -7.29 -1.57
CA LEU A 134 11.61 -6.18 -1.73
C LEU A 134 11.71 -5.32 -0.46
N ALA A 135 10.56 -5.03 0.17
CA ALA A 135 10.52 -4.29 1.42
C ALA A 135 11.05 -5.08 2.61
N ASP A 136 10.80 -6.39 2.66
CA ASP A 136 11.36 -7.28 3.68
C ASP A 136 12.89 -7.18 3.70
N ALA A 137 13.50 -7.30 2.52
CA ALA A 137 14.95 -7.16 2.34
C ALA A 137 15.44 -5.76 2.74
N ALA A 138 14.76 -4.70 2.27
CA ALA A 138 15.14 -3.31 2.56
C ALA A 138 15.05 -2.95 4.05
N LEU A 139 14.09 -3.54 4.78
CA LEU A 139 13.88 -3.32 6.21
C LEU A 139 14.62 -4.34 7.09
N GLY A 140 15.36 -5.29 6.50
CA GLY A 140 16.10 -6.32 7.25
C GLY A 140 15.18 -7.26 8.05
N ARG A 141 13.98 -7.57 7.54
CA ARG A 141 12.97 -8.39 8.25
C ARG A 141 13.19 -9.89 8.11
N ALA A 142 14.20 -10.32 7.36
CA ALA A 142 14.65 -11.72 7.25
C ALA A 142 13.52 -12.70 6.86
N GLY A 143 12.67 -12.30 5.91
CA GLY A 143 11.56 -13.07 5.36
C GLY A 143 10.27 -13.02 6.19
N ARG A 144 10.25 -12.34 7.35
CA ARG A 144 9.05 -12.30 8.22
C ARG A 144 7.86 -11.57 7.60
N MET A 145 8.10 -10.52 6.81
CA MET A 145 7.04 -9.82 6.09
C MET A 145 6.44 -10.71 5.01
N SER A 146 7.29 -11.40 4.23
CA SER A 146 6.83 -12.34 3.21
C SER A 146 6.06 -13.51 3.84
N ALA A 147 6.55 -14.09 4.93
CA ALA A 147 5.88 -15.16 5.65
C ALA A 147 4.49 -14.76 6.14
N ALA A 148 4.36 -13.55 6.70
CA ALA A 148 3.07 -13.02 7.18
C ALA A 148 2.04 -12.86 6.04
N VAL A 149 2.47 -12.35 4.88
CA VAL A 149 1.59 -12.22 3.70
C VAL A 149 1.23 -13.57 3.11
N THR A 150 2.17 -14.52 3.05
CA THR A 150 1.88 -15.90 2.63
C THR A 150 0.85 -16.55 3.55
N GLU A 151 0.96 -16.32 4.86
CA GLU A 151 0.05 -16.90 5.85
C GLU A 151 -1.40 -16.41 5.70
N ILE A 152 -1.62 -15.11 5.50
CA ILE A 152 -2.98 -14.58 5.27
C ILE A 152 -3.54 -14.94 3.89
N GLY A 153 -2.68 -15.45 2.99
CA GLY A 153 -3.03 -16.00 1.69
C GLY A 153 -3.77 -15.05 0.76
N ARG A 154 -4.38 -15.63 -0.28
CA ARG A 154 -5.29 -14.92 -1.19
C ARG A 154 -6.56 -14.53 -0.44
N GLY A 155 -7.00 -13.27 -0.61
CA GLY A 155 -8.25 -12.78 -0.03
C GLY A 155 -9.50 -13.31 -0.73
N ALA A 156 -10.65 -12.89 -0.18
CA ALA A 156 -11.95 -13.09 -0.80
C ALA A 156 -12.03 -12.43 -2.18
N ASP A 157 -12.85 -12.98 -3.07
CA ASP A 157 -13.09 -12.40 -4.39
C ASP A 157 -13.76 -11.04 -4.26
N ALA A 158 -13.25 -10.06 -5.00
CA ALA A 158 -13.80 -8.72 -5.08
C ALA A 158 -13.50 -8.11 -6.45
N PHE A 159 -14.45 -7.33 -6.98
CA PHE A 159 -14.22 -6.52 -8.17
C PHE A 159 -13.26 -5.36 -7.86
N GLU A 160 -13.55 -4.66 -6.77
CA GLU A 160 -12.66 -3.70 -6.12
C GLU A 160 -12.86 -3.78 -4.60
N GLY A 161 -11.92 -3.21 -3.86
CA GLY A 161 -12.03 -3.02 -2.42
C GLY A 161 -12.94 -1.85 -2.06
N THR A 162 -12.92 -1.48 -0.80
CA THR A 162 -13.65 -0.35 -0.22
C THR A 162 -12.66 0.51 0.56
N LEU A 163 -13.01 1.76 0.83
CA LEU A 163 -12.28 2.56 1.80
C LEU A 163 -12.28 1.85 3.15
N PHE A 164 -11.10 1.59 3.70
CA PHE A 164 -10.93 1.03 5.04
C PHE A 164 -9.75 1.70 5.76
N GLU A 165 -9.73 1.55 7.07
CA GLU A 165 -8.68 2.06 7.94
C GLU A 165 -7.77 0.92 8.43
N LEU A 166 -6.46 1.17 8.44
CA LEU A 166 -5.48 0.32 9.11
C LEU A 166 -4.79 1.15 10.21
N PRO A 167 -5.16 0.95 11.49
CA PRO A 167 -4.50 1.59 12.62
C PRO A 167 -3.07 1.07 12.80
N LEU A 168 -2.14 1.98 13.10
CA LEU A 168 -0.75 1.60 13.45
C LEU A 168 -0.60 1.13 14.89
N ARG A 169 -1.53 1.53 15.79
CA ARG A 169 -1.56 1.16 17.21
C ARG A 169 -2.86 0.45 17.53
#